data_AF-A0AAD6AAA7-F1
#
_entry.id   AF-A0AAD6AAA7-F1
#
_cell.length_a   1.000
_cell.length_b   1.000
_cell.length_c   1.000
_cell.angle_alpha   90.00
_cell.angle_beta   90.00
_cell.angle_gamma   90.00
#
_symmetry.space_group_name_H-M   'P 1'
#
loop_
_entity.id
_entity.type
_entity.pdbx_description
1 polymer ?
#
loop_
_entity_poly.entity_id
_entity_poly.type
_entity_poly.pdbx_seq_one_letter_code
_entity_poly.pdbx_strand_id
1 'polypeptide(L)'
;MAKVHTGLKEIVPLIMSGGDPEPVDTIVNWKRVPWLEMQQTASLKLEQRPSPRLLTTHFQYNMMPPSFFEVKPKVIYVTRNPKDVFTSSFHHHKAASALADPGPQTQFLHKFLDGKVMFGSWFDH
;
A
#
# COMPACT_ATOMS: atom_id res chain seq x y z
N MET A 1 -4.29 3.48 -7.19
CA MET A 1 -3.66 2.92 -5.98
C MET A 1 -2.14 3.04 -5.96
N ALA A 2 -1.41 2.56 -6.97
CA ALA A 2 0.05 2.42 -6.90
C ALA A 2 0.84 3.73 -6.65
N LYS A 3 0.57 4.82 -7.38
CA LYS A 3 1.47 6.00 -7.42
C LYS A 3 1.64 6.76 -6.10
N VAL A 4 0.60 6.81 -5.24
CA VAL A 4 0.67 7.60 -3.99
C VAL A 4 1.42 6.86 -2.89
N HIS A 5 1.22 5.55 -2.79
CA HIS A 5 2.02 4.73 -1.89
C HIS A 5 3.50 4.75 -2.29
N THR A 6 3.82 4.68 -3.59
CA THR A 6 5.21 4.81 -4.04
C THR A 6 5.82 6.13 -3.58
N GLY A 7 5.14 7.27 -3.75
CA GLY A 7 5.66 8.56 -3.30
C GLY A 7 5.93 8.63 -1.79
N LEU A 8 5.02 8.10 -0.96
CA LEU A 8 5.22 8.09 0.50
C LEU A 8 6.36 7.18 0.94
N LYS A 9 6.59 6.08 0.23
CA LYS A 9 7.73 5.19 0.45
C LYS A 9 9.08 5.82 0.06
N GLU A 10 9.08 6.97 -0.62
CA GLU A 10 10.28 7.79 -0.83
C GLU A 10 10.36 8.88 0.25
N ILE A 11 9.28 9.63 0.46
CA ILE A 11 9.25 10.79 1.36
C ILE A 11 9.47 10.40 2.83
N VAL A 12 8.75 9.38 3.33
CA VAL A 12 8.82 9.02 4.76
C VAL A 12 10.22 8.53 5.14
N PRO A 13 10.89 7.62 4.39
CA PRO A 13 12.27 7.27 4.67
C PRO A 13 13.24 8.45 4.68
N LEU A 14 13.12 9.41 3.75
CA LEU A 14 13.95 10.63 3.75
C LEU A 14 13.77 11.45 5.03
N ILE A 15 12.54 11.61 5.50
CA ILE A 15 12.27 12.31 6.77
C ILE A 15 12.92 11.55 7.94
N MET A 16 12.82 10.23 7.94
CA MET A 16 13.37 9.38 9.01
C MET A 16 14.90 9.32 9.02
N SER A 17 15.55 9.52 7.86
CA SER A 17 17.01 9.59 7.72
C SER A 17 17.57 11.00 7.93
N GLY A 18 16.74 11.98 8.34
CA GLY A 18 17.18 13.37 8.51
C GLY A 18 17.55 14.05 7.18
N GLY A 19 16.99 13.58 6.07
CA GLY A 19 17.25 14.09 4.72
C GLY A 19 18.38 13.39 3.98
N ASP A 20 19.00 12.35 4.55
CA ASP A 20 20.01 11.56 3.85
C ASP A 20 19.37 10.67 2.76
N PRO A 21 19.73 10.86 1.47
CA PRO A 21 19.16 10.10 0.36
C PRO A 21 19.76 8.70 0.19
N GLU A 22 20.89 8.37 0.83
CA GLU A 22 21.58 7.09 0.62
C GLU A 22 20.64 5.88 0.75
N PRO A 23 19.83 5.74 1.82
CA PRO A 23 18.96 4.57 1.97
C PRO A 23 17.87 4.52 0.90
N VAL A 24 17.52 5.69 0.35
CA VAL A 24 16.50 5.83 -0.67
C VAL A 24 17.00 5.43 -2.06
N ASP A 25 18.26 5.75 -2.34
CA ASP A 25 18.91 5.49 -3.62
C ASP A 25 19.48 4.07 -3.71
N THR A 26 19.94 3.49 -2.60
CA THR A 26 20.63 2.18 -2.60
C THR A 26 19.70 1.00 -2.30
N ILE A 27 18.64 1.20 -1.52
CA ILE A 27 17.72 0.14 -1.11
C ILE A 27 16.45 0.20 -1.94
N VAL A 28 16.16 -0.85 -2.71
CA VAL A 28 14.91 -0.96 -3.47
C VAL A 28 13.67 -0.76 -2.58
N ASN A 29 12.72 0.02 -3.09
CA ASN A 29 11.52 0.48 -2.37
C ASN A 29 10.78 -0.64 -1.60
N TRP A 30 10.58 -1.81 -2.22
CA TRP A 30 9.88 -2.94 -1.60
C TRP A 30 10.67 -3.63 -0.47
N LYS A 31 12.00 -3.49 -0.44
CA LYS A 31 12.81 -3.93 0.72
C LYS A 31 12.83 -2.86 1.80
N ARG A 32 12.88 -1.58 1.44
CA ARG A 32 12.95 -0.46 2.38
C ARG A 32 11.65 -0.30 3.17
N VAL A 33 10.52 -0.19 2.47
CA VAL A 33 9.17 -0.07 3.05
C VAL A 33 8.27 -1.16 2.44
N PRO A 34 8.35 -2.40 2.95
CA PRO A 34 7.63 -3.53 2.38
C PRO A 34 6.11 -3.44 2.58
N TRP A 35 5.40 -4.10 1.67
CA TRP A 35 3.95 -4.29 1.71
C TRP A 35 3.58 -5.43 2.63
N LEU A 36 2.77 -5.20 3.66
CA LEU A 36 2.40 -6.22 4.64
C LEU A 36 1.70 -7.42 3.99
N GLU A 37 0.89 -7.17 2.97
CA GLU A 37 0.12 -8.17 2.21
C GLU A 37 0.95 -9.01 1.22
N MET A 38 2.23 -8.71 1.01
CA MET A 38 3.07 -9.44 0.06
C MET A 38 3.72 -10.65 0.73
N GLN A 39 3.62 -11.83 0.11
CA GLN A 39 4.23 -13.06 0.63
C GLN A 39 5.75 -12.92 0.83
N GLN A 40 6.42 -12.14 -0.03
CA GLN A 40 7.86 -11.89 0.08
C GLN A 40 8.23 -11.12 1.35
N THR A 41 7.30 -10.43 2.00
CA THR A 41 7.57 -9.67 3.23
C THR A 41 7.97 -10.58 4.39
N ALA A 42 7.46 -11.82 4.41
CA ALA A 42 7.85 -12.81 5.42
C ALA A 42 9.36 -13.16 5.36
N SER A 43 9.98 -13.09 4.19
CA SER A 43 11.42 -13.40 4.04
C SER A 43 12.34 -12.24 4.47
N LEU A 44 11.79 -11.04 4.72
CA LEU A 44 12.56 -9.84 5.07
C LEU A 44 12.96 -9.76 6.55
N LYS A 45 12.61 -10.76 7.37
CA LYS A 45 12.95 -10.86 8.80
C LYS A 45 12.72 -9.53 9.54
N LEU A 46 11.52 -8.97 9.42
CA LEU A 46 11.18 -7.62 9.91
C LEU A 46 11.42 -7.43 11.42
N GLU A 47 11.38 -8.50 12.20
CA GLU A 47 11.67 -8.48 13.64
C GLU A 47 13.14 -8.20 13.96
N GLN A 48 14.05 -8.48 13.02
CA GLN A 48 15.49 -8.24 13.17
C GLN A 48 15.91 -6.83 12.75
N ARG A 49 14.98 -6.05 12.17
CA ARG A 49 15.27 -4.67 11.75
C ARG A 49 15.28 -3.72 12.96
N PRO A 50 16.19 -2.73 12.98
CA PRO A 50 16.17 -1.70 14.02
C PRO A 50 14.85 -0.92 13.98
N SER A 51 14.41 -0.46 15.13
CA SER A 51 13.29 0.48 15.21
C SER A 51 13.77 1.90 14.92
N PRO A 52 12.94 2.76 14.28
CA PRO A 52 11.56 2.49 13.84
C PRO A 52 11.47 1.71 12.52
N ARG A 53 10.51 0.79 12.43
CA ARG A 53 10.27 -0.04 11.23
C ARG A 53 9.17 0.59 10.39
N LEU A 54 9.47 0.84 9.12
CA LEU A 54 8.50 1.37 8.15
C LEU A 54 7.86 0.21 7.39
N LEU A 55 6.52 0.16 7.42
CA LEU A 55 5.70 -0.80 6.71
C LEU A 55 4.58 -0.04 6.00
N THR A 56 4.04 -0.63 4.94
CA THR A 56 2.88 -0.09 4.24
C THR A 56 1.88 -1.22 3.99
N THR A 57 0.62 -0.88 3.85
CA THR A 57 -0.42 -1.86 3.55
C THR A 57 -1.64 -1.19 2.95
N HIS A 58 -2.41 -1.97 2.18
CA HIS A 58 -3.77 -1.65 1.78
C HIS A 58 -4.83 -2.39 2.63
N PHE A 59 -4.46 -2.95 3.77
CA PHE A 59 -5.42 -3.57 4.67
C PHE A 59 -6.35 -2.55 5.32
N GLN A 60 -7.61 -2.94 5.44
CA GLN A 60 -8.60 -2.21 6.22
C GLN A 60 -8.25 -2.32 7.71
N TYR A 61 -8.72 -1.35 8.51
CA TYR A 61 -8.44 -1.30 9.95
C TYR A 61 -8.80 -2.61 10.67
N ASN A 62 -9.93 -3.23 10.31
CA ASN A 62 -10.42 -4.49 10.89
C ASN A 62 -9.63 -5.74 10.44
N MET A 63 -8.75 -5.64 9.44
CA MET A 63 -7.90 -6.73 8.96
C MET A 63 -6.52 -6.75 9.64
N MET A 64 -6.21 -5.73 10.45
CA MET A 64 -4.92 -5.63 11.12
C MET A 64 -4.75 -6.73 12.19
N PRO A 65 -3.53 -7.25 12.39
CA PRO A 65 -3.29 -8.29 13.39
C PRO A 65 -3.56 -7.76 14.81
N PRO A 66 -3.94 -8.62 15.78
CA PRO A 66 -4.22 -8.19 17.16
C PRO A 66 -3.14 -7.31 17.79
N SER A 67 -1.87 -7.63 17.54
CA SER A 67 -0.71 -6.88 18.04
C SER A 67 -0.66 -5.42 17.59
N PHE A 68 -1.29 -5.09 16.45
CA PHE A 68 -1.42 -3.71 15.99
C PHE A 68 -2.24 -2.86 16.98
N PHE A 69 -3.31 -3.42 17.55
CA PHE A 69 -4.18 -2.72 18.49
C PHE A 69 -3.58 -2.61 19.89
N GLU A 70 -2.67 -3.52 20.23
CA GLU A 70 -1.90 -3.48 21.48
C GLU A 70 -0.77 -2.45 21.43
N VAL A 71 0.08 -2.52 20.40
CA VAL A 71 1.27 -1.67 20.25
C VAL A 71 0.90 -0.25 19.82
N LYS A 72 -0.22 -0.07 19.10
CA LYS A 72 -0.71 1.23 18.60
C LYS A 72 0.40 2.02 17.87
N PRO A 73 0.94 1.49 16.76
CA PRO A 73 1.99 2.17 16.02
C PRO A 73 1.49 3.51 15.44
N LYS A 74 2.42 4.37 15.04
CA LYS A 74 2.06 5.58 14.28
C LYS A 74 1.58 5.19 12.88
N VAL A 75 0.42 5.71 12.48
CA VAL A 75 -0.20 5.41 11.18
C VAL A 75 -0.29 6.69 10.35
N ILE A 76 0.15 6.60 9.09
CA ILE A 76 -0.09 7.62 8.08
C ILE A 76 -1.15 7.04 7.13
N TYR A 77 -2.40 7.48 7.27
CA TYR A 77 -3.49 7.08 6.40
C TYR A 77 -3.64 8.06 5.24
N VAL A 78 -3.92 7.55 4.04
CA VAL A 78 -3.86 8.35 2.82
C VAL A 78 -5.12 8.11 2.01
N THR A 79 -5.93 9.15 1.88
CA THR A 79 -7.13 9.11 1.07
C THR A 79 -6.95 9.93 -0.20
N ARG A 80 -7.77 9.61 -1.21
CA ARG A 80 -7.84 10.34 -2.47
C ARG A 80 -9.28 10.41 -2.91
N ASN A 81 -9.56 11.34 -3.82
CA ASN A 81 -10.86 11.40 -4.49
C ASN A 81 -11.19 10.02 -5.11
N PRO A 82 -12.36 9.43 -4.82
CA PRO A 82 -12.71 8.08 -5.30
C PRO A 82 -12.72 7.96 -6.81
N LYS A 83 -12.99 9.05 -7.55
CA LYS A 83 -12.93 9.08 -9.02
C LYS A 83 -11.51 8.86 -9.55
N ASP A 84 -10.52 9.42 -8.86
CA ASP A 84 -9.10 9.22 -9.19
C ASP A 84 -8.63 7.82 -8.80
N VAL A 85 -9.12 7.31 -7.67
CA VAL A 85 -8.82 5.94 -7.22
C VAL A 85 -9.36 4.94 -8.24
N PHE A 86 -10.61 5.10 -8.66
CA PHE A 86 -11.25 4.29 -9.71
C PHE A 86 -10.42 4.27 -10.99
N THR A 87 -10.13 5.45 -11.55
CA THR A 87 -9.35 5.59 -12.79
C THR A 87 -7.99 4.93 -12.65
N SER A 88 -7.28 5.19 -11.55
CA SER A 88 -5.98 4.58 -11.29
C SER A 88 -6.06 3.06 -11.11
N SER A 89 -7.11 2.55 -10.47
CA SER A 89 -7.30 1.12 -10.23
C SER A 89 -7.59 0.38 -11.54
N PHE A 90 -8.42 0.95 -12.40
CA PHE A 90 -8.73 0.40 -13.73
C PHE A 90 -7.48 0.23 -14.58
N HIS A 91 -6.66 1.28 -14.69
CA HIS A 91 -5.39 1.20 -15.44
C HIS A 91 -4.37 0.28 -14.77
N HIS A 92 -4.37 0.18 -13.44
CA HIS A 92 -3.49 -0.74 -12.73
C HIS A 92 -3.84 -2.20 -13.03
N HIS A 93 -5.13 -2.57 -13.05
CA HIS A 93 -5.57 -3.92 -13.44
C HIS A 93 -5.18 -4.27 -14.88
N LYS A 94 -5.19 -3.30 -15.80
CA LYS A 94 -4.70 -3.53 -17.17
C LYS A 94 -3.18 -3.74 -17.26
N ALA A 95 -2.42 -3.09 -16.39
CA ALA A 95 -0.96 -3.09 -16.45
C ALA A 95 -0.31 -4.21 -15.61
N ALA A 96 -0.95 -4.63 -14.53
CA ALA A 96 -0.43 -5.65 -13.63
C ALA A 96 -0.89 -7.04 -14.08
N SER A 97 0.05 -7.83 -14.61
CA SER A 97 -0.21 -9.19 -15.11
C SER A 97 -0.76 -10.15 -14.06
N ALA A 98 -0.55 -9.86 -12.76
CA ALA A 98 -1.08 -10.65 -11.66
C ALA A 98 -2.57 -10.40 -11.38
N LEU A 99 -3.18 -9.40 -12.02
CA LEU A 99 -4.57 -9.02 -11.81
C LEU A 99 -5.43 -9.52 -12.96
N ALA A 100 -6.68 -9.89 -12.63
CA ALA A 100 -7.67 -10.21 -13.65
C ALA A 100 -7.95 -8.99 -14.52
N ASP A 101 -8.21 -9.22 -15.81
CA ASP A 101 -8.64 -8.17 -16.74
C ASP A 101 -9.85 -7.41 -16.15
N PRO A 102 -9.77 -6.08 -16.02
CA PRO A 102 -10.88 -5.31 -15.47
C PRO A 102 -12.11 -5.31 -16.40
N GLY A 103 -11.94 -5.66 -17.68
CA GLY A 103 -12.99 -5.63 -18.68
C GLY A 103 -13.38 -4.20 -19.07
N PRO A 104 -14.61 -3.98 -19.56
CA PRO A 104 -15.11 -2.65 -19.87
C PRO A 104 -15.15 -1.75 -18.64
N GLN A 105 -14.80 -0.47 -18.81
CA GLN A 105 -14.71 0.49 -17.71
C GLN A 105 -16.03 0.62 -16.92
N THR A 106 -17.18 0.55 -17.59
CA THR A 106 -18.51 0.59 -16.95
C THR A 106 -18.74 -0.62 -16.03
N GLN A 107 -18.32 -1.83 -16.44
CA GLN A 107 -18.43 -3.01 -15.58
C GLN A 107 -17.48 -2.92 -14.39
N PHE A 108 -16.26 -2.43 -14.62
CA PHE A 108 -15.31 -2.18 -13.54
C PHE A 108 -15.82 -1.12 -12.56
N LEU A 109 -16.57 -0.11 -13.02
CA LEU A 109 -17.20 0.89 -12.15
C LEU A 109 -18.20 0.25 -11.19
N HIS A 110 -19.06 -0.63 -11.68
CA HIS A 110 -19.99 -1.36 -10.80
C HIS A 110 -19.24 -2.22 -9.77
N LYS A 111 -18.20 -2.95 -10.19
CA LYS A 111 -17.35 -3.72 -9.26
C LYS A 111 -16.70 -2.81 -8.20
N PHE A 112 -16.21 -1.64 -8.61
CA PHE A 112 -15.57 -0.68 -7.71
C PHE A 112 -16.56 -0.11 -6.68
N LEU A 113 -17.76 0.28 -7.12
CA LEU A 113 -18.82 0.79 -6.24
C LEU A 113 -19.36 -0.28 -5.28
N ASP A 114 -19.44 -1.53 -5.73
CA ASP A 114 -19.83 -2.68 -4.90
C ASP A 114 -18.70 -3.16 -3.95
N GLY A 115 -17.51 -2.56 -4.00
CA GLY A 115 -16.33 -3.03 -3.25
C GLY A 115 -15.78 -4.39 -3.69
N LYS A 116 -16.17 -4.89 -4.87
CA LYS A 116 -15.72 -6.15 -5.48
C LYS A 116 -14.43 -5.96 -6.29
N VAL A 117 -13.49 -5.22 -5.73
CA VAL A 117 -12.15 -4.99 -6.26
C VAL A 117 -11.11 -5.34 -5.20
N MET A 118 -9.83 -5.40 -5.58
CA MET A 118 -8.76 -5.61 -4.60
C MET A 118 -8.85 -4.61 -3.44
N PHE A 119 -8.68 -5.11 -2.23
CA PHE A 119 -8.73 -4.36 -0.97
C PHE A 119 -10.11 -3.75 -0.62
N GLY A 120 -11.16 -4.14 -1.35
CA GLY A 120 -12.55 -3.91 -0.95
C GLY A 120 -13.12 -2.56 -1.36
N SER A 121 -14.17 -2.15 -0.65
CA SER A 121 -14.90 -0.90 -0.84
C SER A 121 -14.07 0.30 -0.41
N TRP A 122 -14.00 1.33 -1.28
CA TRP A 122 -13.39 2.61 -0.91
C TRP A 122 -14.15 3.30 0.23
N PHE A 123 -15.47 3.10 0.33
CA PHE A 123 -16.31 3.78 1.31
C PHE A 123 -16.16 3.21 2.73
N ASP A 124 -15.77 1.94 2.83
CA ASP A 124 -15.65 1.22 4.09
C ASP A 124 -14.20 1.08 4.59
N HIS A 125 -13.22 1.50 3.78
CA HIS A 125 -11.79 1.39 4.07
C HIS A 125 -11.28 2.49 5.00
#